data_AF-A0A1T5A3G4-F1
#
_entry.id   AF-A0A1T5A3G4-F1
#
_cell.length_a   1.000
_cell.length_b   1.000
_cell.length_c   1.000
_cell.angle_alpha   90.00
_cell.angle_beta   90.00
_cell.angle_gamma   90.00
#
_symmetry.space_group_name_H-M   'P 1'
#
loop_
_entity.id
_entity.type
_entity.pdbx_description
1 polymer ?
#
loop_
_entity_poly.entity_id
_entity_poly.type
_entity_poly.pdbx_seq_one_letter_code
_entity_poly.pdbx_strand_id
1 'polypeptide(L)'
;MKNATEILKYAMNMERKAQEFYNFYKDKVSSKKIKELFEGLASMEEEHYSILERQLDSLEKNNSFTEINLNEADGESIIQNKTKDLEHVDFEYDLSDLPILRMAYAMENDFATFYEKALEQTEDEQAKYLLSTLAKWEREHRDSFEEEVKNAMQSTWFSQSFYPF
;
A
#
# COMPACT_ATOMS: atom_id res chain seq x y z
N MET A 1 -22.77 -7.90 12.91
CA MET A 1 -21.75 -8.96 12.74
C MET A 1 -21.66 -9.45 11.30
N LYS A 2 -22.75 -9.79 10.60
CA LYS A 2 -22.67 -10.15 9.15
C LYS A 2 -21.92 -9.11 8.31
N ASN A 3 -22.21 -7.81 8.52
CA ASN A 3 -21.50 -6.73 7.83
C ASN A 3 -19.98 -6.75 8.10
N ALA A 4 -19.56 -6.90 9.36
CA ALA A 4 -18.13 -6.95 9.71
C ALA A 4 -17.40 -8.15 9.07
N THR A 5 -18.02 -9.32 9.03
CA THR A 5 -17.47 -10.50 8.32
C THR A 5 -17.32 -10.24 6.82
N GLU A 6 -18.28 -9.59 6.18
CA GLU A 6 -18.24 -9.24 4.75
C GLU A 6 -17.16 -8.20 4.46
N ILE A 7 -17.03 -7.18 5.32
CA ILE A 7 -15.97 -6.17 5.26
C ILE A 7 -14.59 -6.83 5.34
N LEU A 8 -14.36 -7.72 6.32
CA LEU A 8 -13.07 -8.42 6.45
C LEU A 8 -12.77 -9.32 5.25
N LYS A 9 -13.76 -10.06 4.74
CA LYS A 9 -13.56 -10.89 3.54
C LYS A 9 -13.22 -10.06 2.30
N TYR A 10 -13.85 -8.89 2.16
CA TYR A 10 -13.53 -7.97 1.08
C TYR A 10 -12.13 -7.37 1.24
N ALA A 11 -11.77 -6.93 2.44
CA ALA A 11 -10.44 -6.44 2.79
C ALA A 11 -9.35 -7.49 2.47
N MET A 12 -9.53 -8.75 2.88
CA MET A 12 -8.60 -9.83 2.57
C MET A 12 -8.39 -10.03 1.07
N ASN A 13 -9.45 -9.88 0.26
CA ASN A 13 -9.34 -9.97 -1.20
C ASN A 13 -8.55 -8.78 -1.77
N MET A 14 -8.69 -7.60 -1.17
CA MET A 14 -7.90 -6.43 -1.55
C MET A 14 -6.41 -6.66 -1.27
N GLU A 15 -6.04 -7.10 -0.06
CA GLU A 15 -4.61 -7.33 0.27
C GLU A 15 -4.00 -8.40 -0.61
N ARG A 16 -4.76 -9.46 -0.92
CA ARG A 16 -4.32 -10.50 -1.85
C ARG A 16 -4.06 -9.93 -3.25
N LYS A 17 -4.94 -9.03 -3.73
CA LYS A 17 -4.76 -8.37 -5.04
C LYS A 17 -3.57 -7.42 -5.06
N ALA A 18 -3.36 -6.64 -3.99
CA ALA A 18 -2.19 -5.75 -3.90
C ALA A 18 -0.89 -6.57 -3.86
N GLN A 19 -0.87 -7.64 -3.07
CA GLN A 19 0.26 -8.56 -3.06
C GLN A 19 0.55 -9.15 -4.46
N GLU A 20 -0.47 -9.65 -5.15
CA GLU A 20 -0.34 -10.20 -6.50
C GLU A 20 0.16 -9.14 -7.48
N PHE A 21 -0.38 -7.91 -7.39
CA PHE A 21 0.06 -6.76 -8.18
C PHE A 21 1.55 -6.51 -7.97
N TYR A 22 2.00 -6.37 -6.73
CA TYR A 22 3.40 -6.08 -6.42
C TYR A 22 4.33 -7.21 -6.83
N ASN A 23 3.96 -8.46 -6.58
CA ASN A 23 4.73 -9.61 -7.02
C ASN A 23 4.82 -9.74 -8.54
N PHE A 24 3.79 -9.33 -9.27
CA PHE A 24 3.80 -9.38 -10.73
C PHE A 24 4.62 -8.26 -11.35
N TYR A 25 4.50 -7.04 -10.83
CA TYR A 25 5.15 -5.87 -11.41
C TYR A 25 6.59 -5.67 -10.96
N LYS A 26 7.03 -6.25 -9.83
CA LYS A 26 8.43 -6.15 -9.38
C LYS A 26 9.44 -6.66 -10.42
N ASP A 27 9.04 -7.61 -11.25
CA ASP A 27 9.87 -8.18 -12.33
C ASP A 27 9.65 -7.52 -13.70
N LYS A 28 8.79 -6.47 -13.75
CA LYS A 28 8.46 -5.73 -14.97
C LYS A 28 8.95 -4.30 -14.95
N VAL A 29 9.19 -3.76 -13.76
CA VAL A 29 9.79 -2.45 -13.61
C VAL A 29 11.27 -2.50 -14.00
N SER A 30 11.75 -1.46 -14.66
CA SER A 30 13.14 -1.34 -15.08
C SER A 30 14.05 -0.94 -13.91
N SER A 31 13.53 -0.12 -13.00
CA SER A 31 14.27 0.40 -11.86
C SER A 31 14.46 -0.65 -10.78
N LYS A 32 15.72 -0.93 -10.44
CA LYS A 32 16.06 -1.80 -9.31
C LYS A 32 15.44 -1.30 -8.00
N LYS A 33 15.38 0.02 -7.80
CA LYS A 33 14.82 0.60 -6.57
C LYS A 33 13.31 0.38 -6.49
N ILE A 34 12.59 0.56 -7.60
CA ILE A 34 11.14 0.27 -7.66
C ILE A 34 10.88 -1.24 -7.46
N LYS A 35 11.74 -2.09 -8.02
CA LYS A 35 11.67 -3.54 -7.77
C LYS A 35 11.77 -3.87 -6.28
N GLU A 36 12.77 -3.32 -5.59
CA GLU A 36 12.95 -3.53 -4.15
C GLU A 36 11.80 -2.96 -3.31
N LEU A 37 11.21 -1.83 -3.74
CA LEU A 37 10.00 -1.28 -3.11
C LEU A 37 8.82 -2.25 -3.22
N PHE A 38 8.55 -2.77 -4.43
CA PHE A 38 7.47 -3.74 -4.65
C PHE A 38 7.70 -5.07 -3.93
N GLU A 39 8.95 -5.52 -3.78
CA GLU A 39 9.27 -6.69 -2.94
C GLU A 39 8.89 -6.46 -1.47
N GLY A 40 9.18 -5.26 -0.94
CA GLY A 40 8.78 -4.88 0.41
C GLY A 40 7.27 -4.83 0.57
N LEU A 41 6.57 -4.12 -0.32
CA LEU A 41 5.11 -3.99 -0.29
C LEU A 41 4.42 -5.35 -0.39
N ALA A 42 4.85 -6.23 -1.30
CA ALA A 42 4.30 -7.58 -1.38
C ALA A 42 4.43 -8.39 -0.07
N SER A 43 5.47 -8.13 0.73
CA SER A 43 5.62 -8.75 2.06
C SER A 43 4.64 -8.15 3.06
N MET A 44 4.52 -6.81 3.09
CA MET A 44 3.58 -6.10 3.96
C MET A 44 2.13 -6.51 3.69
N GLU A 45 1.72 -6.62 2.42
CA GLU A 45 0.35 -7.04 2.10
C GLU A 45 0.03 -8.49 2.55
N GLU A 46 1.02 -9.38 2.62
CA GLU A 46 0.81 -10.71 3.21
C GLU A 46 0.58 -10.63 4.72
N GLU A 47 1.29 -9.72 5.40
CA GLU A 47 1.15 -9.47 6.83
C GLU A 47 -0.23 -8.86 7.13
N HIS A 48 -0.67 -7.87 6.32
CA HIS A 48 -2.01 -7.29 6.38
C HIS A 48 -3.09 -8.37 6.20
N TYR A 49 -2.96 -9.19 5.15
CA TYR A 49 -3.86 -10.33 4.90
C TYR A 49 -3.92 -11.26 6.12
N SER A 50 -2.77 -11.61 6.68
CA SER A 50 -2.67 -12.52 7.83
C SER A 50 -3.30 -11.95 9.09
N ILE A 51 -3.21 -10.63 9.32
CA ILE A 51 -3.88 -9.93 10.42
C ILE A 51 -5.40 -10.03 10.24
N LEU A 52 -5.90 -9.72 9.05
CA LEU A 52 -7.32 -9.78 8.71
C LEU A 52 -7.89 -11.19 8.84
N GLU A 53 -7.15 -12.20 8.36
CA GLU A 53 -7.54 -13.61 8.46
C GLU A 53 -7.72 -14.05 9.92
N ARG A 54 -6.77 -13.71 10.80
CA ARG A 54 -6.89 -14.00 12.24
C ARG A 54 -8.11 -13.35 12.87
N GLN A 55 -8.42 -12.11 12.49
CA GLN A 55 -9.60 -11.40 13.00
C GLN A 55 -10.90 -11.99 12.49
N LEU A 56 -10.95 -12.36 11.20
CA LEU A 56 -12.10 -13.04 10.62
C LEU A 56 -12.35 -14.37 11.34
N ASP A 57 -11.30 -15.16 11.56
CA ASP A 57 -11.35 -16.43 12.27
C ASP A 57 -11.91 -16.28 13.70
N SER A 58 -11.45 -15.26 14.44
CA SER A 58 -11.99 -14.97 15.77
C SER A 58 -13.45 -14.54 15.70
N LEU A 59 -13.81 -13.70 14.74
CA LEU A 59 -15.18 -13.23 14.58
C LEU A 59 -16.13 -14.39 14.24
N GLU A 60 -15.70 -15.35 13.42
CA GLU A 60 -16.52 -16.51 13.06
C GLU A 60 -16.63 -17.55 14.20
N LYS A 61 -15.57 -17.75 14.99
CA LYS A 61 -15.53 -18.75 16.08
C LYS A 61 -16.10 -18.23 17.41
N ASN A 62 -15.69 -17.03 17.78
CA ASN A 62 -15.94 -16.44 19.10
C ASN A 62 -16.96 -15.31 19.05
N ASN A 63 -17.37 -14.91 17.84
CA ASN A 63 -18.33 -13.83 17.64
C ASN A 63 -17.83 -12.48 18.19
N SER A 64 -16.50 -12.31 18.22
CA SER A 64 -15.79 -11.11 18.70
C SER A 64 -14.43 -10.97 18.03
N PHE A 65 -13.96 -9.74 17.88
CA PHE A 65 -12.57 -9.42 17.52
C PHE A 65 -11.62 -9.77 18.68
N THR A 66 -10.35 -10.03 18.38
CA THR A 66 -9.33 -10.14 19.43
C THR A 66 -8.65 -8.80 19.67
N GLU A 67 -8.06 -8.66 20.84
CA GLU A 67 -7.12 -7.57 21.08
C GLU A 67 -5.90 -7.75 20.16
N ILE A 68 -5.53 -6.68 19.46
CA ILE A 68 -4.32 -6.59 18.65
C ILE A 68 -3.63 -5.28 19.01
N ASN A 69 -2.31 -5.33 19.16
CA ASN A 69 -1.46 -4.15 19.22
C ASN A 69 -0.66 -4.07 17.92
N LEU A 70 -0.99 -3.10 17.06
CA LEU A 70 -0.34 -2.88 15.76
C LEU A 70 0.71 -1.75 15.82
N ASN A 71 1.05 -1.26 17.02
CA ASN A 71 1.95 -0.12 17.19
C ASN A 71 3.45 -0.50 17.17
N GLU A 72 3.79 -1.79 17.17
CA GLU A 72 5.17 -2.26 17.29
C GLU A 72 5.66 -2.92 15.99
N ALA A 73 6.25 -2.11 15.11
CA ALA A 73 7.33 -2.51 14.20
C ALA A 73 7.02 -3.49 13.05
N ASP A 74 5.91 -3.32 12.33
CA ASP A 74 5.69 -4.01 11.06
C ASP A 74 6.15 -3.10 9.89
N GLY A 75 7.06 -3.60 9.04
CA GLY A 75 7.45 -3.18 7.67
C GLY A 75 7.60 -1.70 7.24
N GLU A 76 6.78 -0.76 7.72
CA GLU A 76 6.52 0.56 7.11
C GLU A 76 7.73 1.49 7.12
N SER A 77 8.55 1.41 8.18
CA SER A 77 9.78 2.23 8.29
C SER A 77 10.78 1.94 7.17
N ILE A 78 10.67 0.80 6.48
CA ILE A 78 11.55 0.44 5.36
C ILE A 78 11.19 1.26 4.12
N ILE A 79 9.90 1.55 3.87
CA ILE A 79 9.46 2.33 2.71
C ILE A 79 9.94 3.78 2.83
N GLN A 80 9.63 4.43 3.95
CA GLN A 80 9.97 5.85 4.15
C GLN A 80 11.49 6.13 4.10
N ASN A 81 12.32 5.14 4.47
CA ASN A 81 13.76 5.26 4.36
C ASN A 81 14.25 5.03 2.92
N LYS A 82 13.66 4.06 2.20
CA LYS A 82 14.02 3.77 0.81
C LYS A 82 13.57 4.85 -0.17
N THR A 83 12.47 5.56 0.08
CA THR A 83 12.02 6.69 -0.75
C THR A 83 12.96 7.88 -0.67
N LYS A 84 13.53 8.17 0.51
CA LYS A 84 14.54 9.23 0.69
C LYS A 84 15.85 8.94 -0.07
N ASP A 85 16.23 7.67 -0.19
CA ASP A 85 17.39 7.26 -1.00
C ASP A 85 17.18 7.49 -2.52
N LEU A 86 15.99 7.94 -2.95
CA LEU A 86 15.67 8.28 -4.34
C LEU A 86 16.03 9.73 -4.72
N GLU A 87 16.24 10.63 -3.75
CA GLU A 87 16.34 12.07 -4.00
C GLU A 87 17.62 12.52 -4.76
N HIS A 88 18.65 11.66 -4.89
CA HIS A 88 20.00 12.10 -5.30
C HIS A 88 20.72 11.23 -6.34
N VAL A 89 20.00 10.65 -7.29
CA VAL A 89 20.64 9.94 -8.39
C VAL A 89 20.30 10.62 -9.71
N ASP A 90 21.36 10.97 -10.44
CA ASP A 90 21.30 11.47 -11.81
C ASP A 90 20.61 10.42 -12.68
N PHE A 91 19.33 10.64 -13.01
CA PHE A 91 18.48 9.63 -13.65
C PHE A 91 17.82 10.19 -14.91
N GLU A 92 18.12 9.55 -16.04
CA GLU A 92 17.04 9.13 -16.93
C GLU A 92 16.06 8.30 -16.09
N TYR A 93 15.01 8.92 -15.52
CA TYR A 93 13.87 8.16 -15.02
C TYR A 93 13.33 7.36 -16.20
N ASP A 94 13.23 6.04 -16.07
CA ASP A 94 12.61 5.27 -17.13
C ASP A 94 11.11 5.55 -17.09
N LEU A 95 10.67 6.40 -18.02
CA LEU A 95 9.27 6.70 -18.27
C LEU A 95 8.42 5.43 -18.47
N SER A 96 9.05 4.29 -18.78
CA SER A 96 8.38 3.00 -18.89
C SER A 96 7.75 2.52 -17.56
N ASP A 97 8.28 2.94 -16.41
CA ASP A 97 7.77 2.54 -15.09
C ASP A 97 6.64 3.45 -14.57
N LEU A 98 6.51 4.67 -15.11
CA LEU A 98 5.52 5.66 -14.67
C LEU A 98 4.06 5.16 -14.73
N PRO A 99 3.60 4.45 -15.79
CA PRO A 99 2.26 3.88 -15.81
C PRO A 99 2.02 2.89 -14.67
N ILE A 100 3.03 2.09 -14.31
CA ILE A 100 2.94 1.09 -13.24
C ILE A 100 2.83 1.79 -11.88
N LEU A 101 3.65 2.82 -11.64
CA LEU A 101 3.57 3.64 -10.42
C LEU A 101 2.21 4.34 -10.27
N ARG A 102 1.64 4.84 -11.38
CA ARG A 102 0.29 5.43 -11.35
C ARG A 102 -0.80 4.40 -11.06
N MET A 103 -0.63 3.16 -11.50
CA MET A 103 -1.54 2.06 -11.16
C MET A 103 -1.44 1.72 -9.67
N ALA A 104 -0.22 1.64 -9.13
CA ALA A 104 0.01 1.43 -7.70
C ALA A 104 -0.66 2.55 -6.86
N TYR A 105 -0.39 3.82 -7.19
CA TYR A 105 -1.05 4.97 -6.55
C TYR A 105 -2.58 4.86 -6.54
N ALA A 106 -3.20 4.50 -7.67
CA ALA A 106 -4.64 4.38 -7.77
C ALA A 106 -5.19 3.24 -6.90
N MET A 107 -4.50 2.10 -6.86
CA MET A 107 -4.85 0.95 -6.03
C MET A 107 -4.80 1.32 -4.54
N GLU A 108 -3.68 1.87 -4.07
CA GLU A 108 -3.50 2.29 -2.67
C GLU A 108 -4.52 3.36 -2.25
N ASN A 109 -4.84 4.29 -3.16
CA ASN A 109 -5.88 5.28 -2.90
C ASN A 109 -7.27 4.65 -2.72
N ASP A 110 -7.63 3.68 -3.56
CA ASP A 110 -8.89 2.97 -3.45
C ASP A 110 -8.95 2.16 -2.14
N PHE A 111 -7.80 1.63 -1.70
CA PHE A 111 -7.70 0.82 -0.49
C PHE A 111 -7.83 1.66 0.78
N ALA A 112 -7.08 2.76 0.86
CA ALA A 112 -7.22 3.77 1.91
C ALA A 112 -8.68 4.25 2.02
N THR A 113 -9.30 4.59 0.88
CA THR A 113 -10.70 5.05 0.83
C THR A 113 -11.67 3.98 1.31
N PHE A 114 -11.44 2.71 0.96
CA PHE A 114 -12.26 1.61 1.43
C PHE A 114 -12.19 1.46 2.95
N TYR A 115 -10.99 1.44 3.53
CA TYR A 115 -10.84 1.27 4.98
C TYR A 115 -11.44 2.44 5.77
N GLU A 116 -11.29 3.67 5.29
CA GLU A 116 -11.97 4.84 5.86
C GLU A 116 -13.50 4.68 5.88
N LYS A 117 -14.09 4.22 4.77
CA LYS A 117 -15.54 3.97 4.70
C LYS A 117 -15.99 2.78 5.53
N ALA A 118 -15.15 1.75 5.66
CA ALA A 118 -15.43 0.59 6.48
C ALA A 118 -15.43 0.95 7.97
N LEU A 119 -14.56 1.88 8.40
CA LEU A 119 -14.51 2.41 9.76
C LEU A 119 -15.86 3.01 10.19
N GLU A 120 -16.53 3.74 9.29
CA GLU A 120 -17.84 4.36 9.54
C GLU A 120 -18.98 3.34 9.73
N GLN A 121 -18.75 2.08 9.37
CA GLN A 121 -19.76 1.01 9.37
C GLN A 121 -19.63 0.05 10.56
N THR A 122 -18.71 0.31 11.49
CA THR A 122 -18.51 -0.52 12.67
C THR A 122 -18.56 0.29 13.97
N GLU A 123 -19.19 -0.29 14.99
CA GLU A 123 -19.21 0.26 16.36
C GLU A 123 -18.24 -0.48 17.29
N ASP A 124 -17.70 -1.62 16.86
CA ASP A 124 -16.73 -2.40 17.65
C ASP A 124 -15.37 -1.69 17.69
N GLU A 125 -14.86 -1.44 18.89
CA GLU A 125 -13.64 -0.65 19.09
C GLU A 125 -12.39 -1.36 18.55
N GLN A 126 -12.34 -2.70 18.60
CA GLN A 126 -11.22 -3.45 18.02
C GLN A 126 -11.25 -3.43 16.50
N ALA A 127 -12.44 -3.56 15.92
CA ALA A 127 -12.63 -3.39 14.48
C ALA A 127 -12.27 -1.97 14.03
N LYS A 128 -12.66 -0.94 14.80
CA LYS A 128 -12.29 0.44 14.51
C LYS A 128 -10.78 0.63 14.55
N TYR A 129 -10.12 0.13 15.59
CA TYR A 129 -8.67 0.20 15.71
C TYR A 129 -7.99 -0.44 14.50
N LEU A 130 -8.34 -1.69 14.17
CA LEU A 130 -7.80 -2.40 13.00
C LEU A 130 -7.99 -1.62 11.69
N LEU A 131 -9.22 -1.22 11.37
CA LEU A 131 -9.54 -0.54 10.11
C LEU A 131 -8.89 0.84 10.04
N SER A 132 -8.80 1.55 11.17
CA SER A 132 -8.13 2.86 11.22
C SER A 132 -6.62 2.76 11.00
N THR A 133 -6.01 1.68 11.49
CA THR A 133 -4.58 1.39 11.29
C THR A 133 -4.31 1.01 9.85
N LEU A 134 -5.07 0.07 9.27
CA LEU A 134 -4.95 -0.28 7.84
C LEU A 134 -5.17 0.96 6.96
N ALA A 135 -6.21 1.77 7.21
CA ALA A 135 -6.41 3.02 6.47
C ALA A 135 -5.20 3.96 6.54
N LYS A 136 -4.48 3.98 7.66
CA LYS A 136 -3.26 4.80 7.81
C LYS A 136 -2.13 4.23 6.96
N TRP A 137 -1.92 2.93 7.00
CA TRP A 137 -0.88 2.23 6.23
C TRP A 137 -1.06 2.44 4.72
N GLU A 138 -2.26 2.18 4.20
CA GLU A 138 -2.60 2.40 2.78
C GLU A 138 -2.44 3.86 2.35
N ARG A 139 -2.74 4.83 3.23
CA ARG A 139 -2.49 6.26 2.94
C ARG A 139 -1.00 6.55 2.82
N GLU A 140 -0.16 5.97 3.66
CA GLU A 140 1.29 6.16 3.62
C GLU A 140 1.89 5.54 2.35
N HIS A 141 1.41 4.38 1.92
CA HIS A 141 1.75 3.79 0.62
C HIS A 141 1.34 4.70 -0.54
N ARG A 142 0.08 5.15 -0.55
CA ARG A 142 -0.45 6.08 -1.55
C ARG A 142 0.42 7.34 -1.65
N ASP A 143 0.74 7.96 -0.52
CA ASP A 143 1.51 9.21 -0.48
C ASP A 143 2.94 9.00 -1.01
N SER A 144 3.54 7.85 -0.69
CA SER A 144 4.85 7.46 -1.24
C SER A 144 4.81 7.34 -2.77
N PHE A 145 3.76 6.71 -3.33
CA PHE A 145 3.59 6.65 -4.79
C PHE A 145 3.26 7.99 -5.42
N GLU A 146 2.48 8.84 -4.74
CA GLU A 146 2.17 10.19 -5.24
C GLU A 146 3.44 11.03 -5.39
N GLU A 147 4.33 10.96 -4.40
CA GLU A 147 5.63 11.61 -4.42
C GLU A 147 6.50 11.10 -5.58
N GLU A 148 6.60 9.78 -5.74
CA GLU A 148 7.39 9.17 -6.81
C GLU A 148 6.86 9.55 -8.21
N VAL A 149 5.54 9.53 -8.40
CA VAL A 149 4.90 9.97 -9.65
C VAL A 149 5.20 11.45 -9.93
N LYS A 150 5.13 12.32 -8.91
CA LYS A 150 5.49 13.74 -9.05
C LYS A 150 6.97 13.90 -9.44
N ASN A 151 7.88 13.17 -8.79
CA ASN A 151 9.31 13.22 -9.05
C ASN A 151 9.66 12.77 -10.48
N ALA A 152 9.07 11.66 -10.94
CA ALA A 152 9.24 11.16 -12.30
C ALA A 152 8.75 12.17 -13.36
N MET A 153 7.59 12.79 -13.12
CA MET A 153 7.03 13.80 -14.03
C MET A 153 7.87 15.09 -14.07
N GLN A 154 8.36 15.57 -12.93
CA GLN A 154 9.21 16.77 -12.87
C GLN A 154 10.56 16.55 -13.56
N SER A 155 11.21 15.41 -13.31
CA SER A 155 12.47 15.03 -13.94
C SER A 155 12.33 14.96 -15.47
N THR A 156 11.21 14.42 -15.95
CA THR A 156 10.87 14.37 -17.38
C THR A 156 10.71 15.77 -17.98
N TRP A 157 9.97 16.67 -17.31
CA TRP A 157 9.79 18.04 -17.77
C TRP A 157 11.10 18.82 -17.86
N PHE A 158 12.00 18.64 -16.89
CA PHE A 158 13.31 19.30 -16.86
C PHE A 158 14.21 18.81 -18.00
N SER A 159 14.30 17.49 -18.22
CA SER A 159 15.11 16.91 -19.30
C SER A 159 14.66 17.34 -20.71
N GLN A 160 13.34 17.41 -20.95
CA GLN A 160 12.79 17.86 -22.23
C GLN A 160 12.97 19.36 -22.48
N SER A 161 12.96 20.17 -21.41
CA SER A 161 13.12 21.63 -21.52
C SER A 161 14.57 22.07 -21.78
N PHE A 162 15.55 21.18 -21.58
CA PHE A 162 16.99 21.42 -21.76
C PHE A 162 17.59 20.74 -23.01
N TYR A 163 16.77 20.32 -23.98
CA TYR A 163 17.24 19.97 -25.32
C TYR A 163 17.18 21.22 -26.23
N PRO A 164 18.23 22.06 -26.32
CA PRO A 164 18.29 23.08 -27.35
C PRO A 164 18.50 22.36 -28.69
N PHE A 165 17.56 22.55 -29.60
CA PHE A 165 17.77 22.25 -31.02
C PHE A 165 18.89 23.13 -31.59
#